data_AF-A0A3D9KXP5-F1
#
_entry.id   AF-A0A3D9KXP5-F1
#
_cell.length_a   1.000
_cell.length_b   1.000
_cell.length_c   1.000
_cell.angle_alpha   90.00
_cell.angle_beta   90.00
_cell.angle_gamma   90.00
#
_symmetry.space_group_name_H-M   'P 1'
#
loop_
_entity.id
_entity.type
_entity.pdbx_description
1 polymer ?
#
loop_
_entity_poly.entity_id
_entity_poly.type
_entity_poly.pdbx_seq_one_letter_code
_entity_poly.pdbx_strand_id
1 'polypeptide(L)'
;MLMLWTACTPKIYTDQKFFTCAKEEFESSNSDKSQLFKAVLHHALLEEKDLPGYESLADPNRVYVLDLMYQTSPTSDSPEMTRVTTSELPSSVGEVVFCVKSKRELQEIADRAGAFMYLILGVVELTEQNAVVAIESQWQTSRLDPLAIADGGGYTCRFIQKDDQWTFDKKLDSWSM
;
A
#
# COMPACT_ATOMS: atom_id res chain seq x y z
N MET A 1 26.35 -26.33 32.41
CA MET A 1 25.17 -25.44 32.47
C MET A 1 25.08 -24.73 31.12
N LEU A 2 24.29 -25.28 30.18
CA LEU A 2 24.07 -24.66 28.88
C LEU A 2 23.13 -23.46 29.08
N MET A 3 23.62 -22.25 28.79
CA MET A 3 22.75 -21.08 28.63
C MET A 3 22.02 -21.25 27.29
N LEU A 4 20.76 -21.67 27.35
CA LEU A 4 19.84 -21.58 26.23
C LEU A 4 19.61 -20.10 25.94
N TRP A 5 20.25 -19.59 24.88
CA TRP A 5 19.83 -18.37 24.24
C TRP A 5 18.46 -18.64 23.63
N THR A 6 17.39 -18.23 24.31
CA THR A 6 16.09 -18.06 23.65
C THR A 6 16.28 -16.92 22.66
N ALA A 7 16.54 -17.27 21.40
CA ALA A 7 16.33 -16.34 20.31
C ALA A 7 14.88 -15.87 20.43
N CYS A 8 14.67 -14.62 20.83
CA CYS A 8 13.38 -13.97 20.65
C CYS A 8 13.16 -13.91 19.14
N THR A 9 12.44 -14.89 18.59
CA THR A 9 11.91 -14.77 17.23
C THR A 9 11.05 -13.52 17.19
N PRO A 10 11.39 -12.54 16.33
CA PRO A 10 10.60 -11.33 16.20
C PRO A 10 9.16 -11.71 15.89
N LYS A 11 8.19 -11.08 16.57
CA LYS A 11 6.78 -11.30 16.25
C LYS A 11 6.47 -10.64 14.91
N ILE A 12 6.55 -11.43 13.84
CA ILE A 12 5.93 -11.10 12.56
C ILE A 12 4.41 -11.22 12.75
N TYR A 13 3.70 -10.17 12.36
CA TYR A 13 2.27 -10.05 12.53
C TYR A 13 1.52 -11.26 11.98
N THR A 14 0.68 -11.90 12.80
CA THR A 14 -0.23 -12.99 12.38
C THR A 14 -1.63 -12.87 13.02
N ASP A 15 -1.87 -11.88 13.89
CA ASP A 15 -3.12 -11.78 14.65
C ASP A 15 -4.13 -10.84 13.96
N GLN A 16 -5.17 -11.46 13.39
CA GLN A 16 -6.25 -10.84 12.63
C GLN A 16 -7.09 -9.81 13.43
N LYS A 17 -6.95 -9.75 14.77
CA LYS A 17 -7.77 -8.89 15.64
C LYS A 17 -7.55 -7.39 15.45
N PHE A 18 -6.46 -6.97 14.80
CA PHE A 18 -6.13 -5.55 14.62
C PHE A 18 -6.47 -5.02 13.22
N PHE A 19 -6.98 -5.87 12.32
CA PHE A 19 -7.50 -5.44 11.01
C PHE A 19 -8.93 -4.92 11.15
N THR A 20 -9.07 -3.67 11.58
CA THR A 20 -10.35 -2.99 11.75
C THR A 20 -10.42 -1.78 10.82
N CYS A 21 -11.16 -1.93 9.71
CA CYS A 21 -11.49 -0.81 8.83
C CYS A 21 -12.74 -0.10 9.39
N ALA A 22 -12.73 1.23 9.45
CA ALA A 22 -13.95 1.95 9.76
C ALA A 22 -14.94 1.73 8.60
N LYS A 23 -16.09 1.12 8.88
CA LYS A 23 -17.10 0.76 7.85
C LYS A 23 -17.72 1.97 7.14
N GLU A 24 -17.53 3.17 7.68
CA GLU A 24 -18.14 4.42 7.19
C GLU A 24 -17.27 5.18 6.18
N GLU A 25 -16.08 4.66 5.84
CA GLU A 25 -15.07 5.44 5.12
C GLU A 25 -15.12 5.32 3.59
N PHE A 26 -15.76 4.31 3.01
CA PHE A 26 -15.75 4.10 1.56
C PHE A 26 -17.08 4.47 0.92
N GLU A 27 -17.32 5.76 0.70
CA GLU A 27 -18.26 6.14 -0.35
C GLU A 27 -17.67 5.69 -1.69
N SER A 28 -18.37 4.83 -2.43
CA SER A 28 -17.93 4.40 -3.75
C SER A 28 -17.93 5.60 -4.70
N SER A 29 -16.83 6.36 -4.75
CA SER A 29 -16.69 7.38 -5.78
C SER A 29 -16.34 6.67 -7.09
N ASN A 30 -17.09 6.99 -8.14
CA ASN A 30 -16.78 6.57 -9.49
C ASN A 30 -15.88 7.60 -10.20
N SER A 31 -14.99 8.24 -9.44
CA SER A 31 -14.05 9.22 -9.99
C SER A 31 -12.96 8.51 -10.79
N ASP A 32 -12.39 9.20 -11.78
CA ASP A 32 -11.30 8.65 -12.61
C ASP A 32 -10.11 8.18 -11.74
N LYS A 33 -9.82 8.90 -10.66
CA LYS A 33 -8.76 8.56 -9.71
C LYS A 33 -9.08 7.28 -8.92
N SER A 34 -10.34 7.09 -8.51
CA SER A 34 -10.79 5.87 -7.85
C SER A 34 -10.74 4.66 -8.77
N GLN A 35 -11.15 4.82 -10.04
CA GLN A 35 -11.02 3.78 -11.05
C GLN A 35 -9.56 3.43 -11.34
N LEU A 36 -8.69 4.45 -11.41
CA LEU A 36 -7.26 4.25 -11.58
C LEU A 36 -6.65 3.47 -10.40
N PHE A 37 -6.90 3.89 -9.16
CA PHE A 37 -6.38 3.18 -7.99
C PHE A 37 -6.92 1.76 -7.90
N LYS A 38 -8.17 1.53 -8.29
CA LYS A 38 -8.71 0.18 -8.43
C LYS A 38 -7.93 -0.65 -9.45
N ALA A 39 -7.61 -0.11 -10.62
CA ALA A 39 -6.83 -0.81 -11.64
C ALA A 39 -5.40 -1.11 -11.17
N VAL A 40 -4.74 -0.14 -10.50
CA VAL A 40 -3.40 -0.30 -9.91
C VAL A 40 -3.38 -1.43 -8.89
N LEU A 41 -4.30 -1.40 -7.93
CA LEU A 41 -4.39 -2.40 -6.87
C LEU A 41 -4.76 -3.78 -7.42
N HIS A 42 -5.66 -3.84 -8.43
CA HIS A 42 -6.00 -5.10 -9.10
C HIS A 42 -4.77 -5.75 -9.74
N HIS A 43 -4.05 -4.96 -10.53
CA HIS A 43 -2.85 -5.42 -11.23
C HIS A 43 -1.79 -5.93 -10.25
N ALA A 44 -1.45 -5.10 -9.25
CA ALA A 44 -0.36 -5.38 -8.32
C ALA A 44 -0.64 -6.54 -7.35
N LEU A 45 -1.91 -6.75 -6.94
CA LEU A 45 -2.25 -7.69 -5.87
C LEU A 45 -2.97 -8.96 -6.34
N LEU A 46 -3.61 -8.94 -7.51
CA LEU A 46 -4.38 -10.09 -8.03
C LEU A 46 -3.81 -10.66 -9.32
N GLU A 47 -3.44 -9.80 -10.29
CA GLU A 47 -2.93 -10.26 -11.59
C GLU A 47 -1.46 -10.69 -11.52
N GLU A 48 -0.57 -9.73 -11.27
CA GLU A 48 0.88 -9.97 -11.33
C GLU A 48 1.45 -10.40 -9.98
N LYS A 49 0.86 -9.92 -8.87
CA LYS A 49 1.33 -10.22 -7.51
C LYS A 49 2.81 -9.85 -7.32
N ASP A 50 3.21 -8.72 -7.90
CA ASP A 50 4.61 -8.36 -8.16
C ASP A 50 5.14 -7.23 -7.27
N LEU A 51 4.42 -6.91 -6.19
CA LEU A 51 4.93 -5.96 -5.20
C LEU A 51 6.19 -6.52 -4.54
N PRO A 52 7.24 -5.71 -4.36
CA PRO A 52 8.35 -6.08 -3.49
C PRO A 52 7.82 -6.51 -2.12
N GLY A 53 8.30 -7.62 -1.57
CA GLY A 53 7.77 -8.17 -0.32
C GLY A 53 6.31 -8.65 -0.37
N TYR A 54 5.71 -8.92 -1.55
CA TYR A 54 4.35 -9.48 -1.63
C TYR A 54 4.18 -10.75 -0.79
N GLU A 55 5.16 -11.66 -0.86
CA GLU A 55 5.19 -12.89 -0.06
C GLU A 55 5.35 -12.64 1.45
N SER A 56 5.76 -11.44 1.83
CA SER A 56 5.91 -10.99 3.21
C SER A 56 4.63 -10.36 3.77
N LEU A 57 3.57 -10.19 2.97
CA LEU A 57 2.25 -9.80 3.45
C LEU A 57 1.70 -10.89 4.37
N ALA A 58 1.42 -10.53 5.62
CA ALA A 58 0.87 -11.45 6.61
C ALA A 58 -0.46 -12.09 6.19
N ASP A 59 -1.28 -11.33 5.44
CA ASP A 59 -2.50 -11.80 4.80
C ASP A 59 -2.68 -11.00 3.48
N PRO A 60 -2.47 -11.61 2.31
CA PRO A 60 -2.56 -10.90 1.03
C PRO A 60 -3.98 -10.41 0.71
N ASN A 61 -5.01 -10.89 1.44
CA ASN A 61 -6.39 -10.45 1.28
C ASN A 61 -6.76 -9.28 2.22
N ARG A 62 -5.85 -8.83 3.08
CA ARG A 62 -6.10 -7.77 4.07
C ARG A 62 -4.93 -6.82 4.13
N VAL A 63 -5.05 -5.72 3.42
CA VAL A 63 -3.92 -4.83 3.16
C VAL A 63 -4.18 -3.46 3.77
N TYR A 64 -3.23 -2.97 4.56
CA TYR A 64 -3.25 -1.58 5.00
C TYR A 64 -2.71 -0.67 3.91
N VAL A 65 -3.32 0.49 3.73
CA VAL A 65 -2.85 1.55 2.82
C VAL A 65 -2.62 2.81 3.65
N LEU A 66 -1.49 3.49 3.45
CA LEU A 66 -1.22 4.75 4.12
C LEU A 66 -2.17 5.85 3.61
N ASP A 67 -2.71 6.67 4.50
CA ASP A 67 -3.60 7.81 4.19
C ASP A 67 -2.87 9.00 3.54
N LEU A 68 -1.59 8.84 3.20
CA LEU A 68 -0.74 9.81 2.55
C LEU A 68 -0.17 9.21 1.27
N MET A 69 -0.22 9.98 0.20
CA MET A 69 0.38 9.65 -1.08
C MET A 69 1.34 10.75 -1.53
N TYR A 70 2.32 10.37 -2.34
CA TYR A 70 3.15 11.32 -3.08
C TYR A 70 2.39 11.77 -4.32
N GLN A 71 2.24 13.08 -4.52
CA GLN A 71 1.67 13.65 -5.72
C GLN A 71 2.64 14.64 -6.35
N THR A 72 2.99 14.42 -7.61
CA THR A 72 3.77 15.41 -8.37
C THR A 72 2.80 16.45 -8.95
N SER A 73 3.11 17.73 -8.76
CA SER A 73 2.34 18.83 -9.34
C SER A 73 3.11 19.39 -10.55
N PRO A 74 2.43 19.78 -11.63
CA PRO A 74 3.06 20.49 -12.75
C PRO A 74 3.77 21.78 -12.33
N THR A 75 3.43 22.33 -11.16
CA THR A 75 3.95 23.60 -10.63
C THR A 75 5.06 23.42 -9.60
N SER A 76 5.43 22.18 -9.24
CA SER A 76 6.43 21.89 -8.21
C SER A 76 7.46 20.89 -8.69
N ASP A 77 8.74 21.21 -8.53
CA ASP A 77 9.85 20.29 -8.80
C ASP A 77 10.02 19.22 -7.72
N SER A 78 9.30 19.32 -6.59
CA SER A 78 9.30 18.31 -5.53
C SER A 78 7.92 17.67 -5.33
N PRO A 79 7.85 16.35 -5.08
CA PRO A 79 6.60 15.68 -4.73
C PRO A 79 5.98 16.30 -3.48
N GLU A 80 4.68 16.54 -3.53
CA GLU A 80 3.91 16.97 -2.37
C GLU A 80 3.27 15.74 -1.71
N MET A 81 3.14 15.77 -0.38
CA MET A 81 2.37 14.76 0.33
C MET A 81 0.92 15.20 0.39
N THR A 82 0.03 14.43 -0.21
CA THR A 82 -1.41 14.69 -0.19
C THR A 82 -2.11 13.58 0.57
N ARG A 83 -3.14 13.94 1.34
CA ARG A 83 -3.98 12.92 1.98
C ARG A 83 -4.87 12.26 0.94
N VAL A 84 -4.89 10.93 0.94
CA VAL A 84 -5.86 10.17 0.16
C VAL A 84 -7.15 10.12 0.96
N THR A 85 -8.25 10.58 0.39
CA THR A 85 -9.54 10.38 1.06
C THR A 85 -10.00 8.96 0.80
N THR A 86 -10.70 8.39 1.77
CA THR A 86 -11.20 7.02 1.69
C THR A 86 -12.26 6.82 0.59
N SER A 87 -12.82 7.92 0.06
CA SER A 87 -13.64 7.93 -1.16
C SER A 87 -12.85 7.76 -2.48
N GLU A 88 -11.54 8.01 -2.47
CA GLU A 88 -10.66 7.85 -3.63
C GLU A 88 -10.09 6.44 -3.73
N LEU A 89 -10.06 5.68 -2.63
CA LEU A 89 -9.59 4.30 -2.63
C LEU A 89 -10.76 3.33 -2.63
N PRO A 90 -10.66 2.20 -3.34
CA PRO A 90 -11.66 1.15 -3.21
C PRO A 90 -11.56 0.50 -1.82
N SER A 91 -12.70 0.17 -1.20
CA SER A 91 -12.73 -0.64 0.03
C SER A 91 -12.23 -2.07 -0.20
N SER A 92 -12.36 -2.55 -1.43
CA SER A 92 -11.97 -3.89 -1.85
C SER A 92 -11.77 -3.96 -3.35
N VAL A 93 -10.91 -4.89 -3.76
CA VAL A 93 -10.71 -5.28 -5.16
C VAL A 93 -10.62 -6.80 -5.20
N GLY A 94 -11.57 -7.44 -5.88
CA GLY A 94 -11.73 -8.90 -5.80
C GLY A 94 -11.97 -9.34 -4.36
N GLU A 95 -11.12 -10.23 -3.86
CA GLU A 95 -11.13 -10.75 -2.49
C GLU A 95 -10.27 -9.95 -1.51
N VAL A 96 -9.49 -8.98 -2.00
CA VAL A 96 -8.60 -8.16 -1.18
C VAL A 96 -9.40 -7.00 -0.59
N VAL A 97 -9.30 -6.83 0.74
CA VAL A 97 -9.91 -5.74 1.50
C VAL A 97 -8.83 -4.75 1.93
N PHE A 98 -9.13 -3.46 1.79
CA PHE A 98 -8.21 -2.37 2.13
C PHE A 98 -8.66 -1.63 3.40
N CYS A 99 -7.71 -1.37 4.30
CA CYS A 99 -7.90 -0.45 5.42
C CYS A 99 -6.96 0.75 5.25
N VAL A 100 -7.51 1.94 5.05
CA VAL A 100 -6.71 3.17 5.02
C VAL A 100 -6.36 3.57 6.45
N LYS A 101 -5.09 3.93 6.69
CA LYS A 101 -4.59 4.27 8.03
C LYS A 101 -3.58 5.40 7.97
N SER A 102 -3.64 6.28 8.96
CA SER A 102 -2.58 7.24 9.19
C SER A 102 -1.31 6.59 9.69
N LYS A 103 -0.16 7.24 9.46
CA LYS A 103 1.14 6.80 10.01
C LYS A 103 1.08 6.54 11.52
N ARG A 104 0.33 7.37 12.25
CA ARG A 104 0.13 7.20 13.69
C ARG A 104 -0.61 5.91 14.00
N GLU A 105 -1.72 5.62 13.32
CA GLU A 105 -2.48 4.38 13.54
C GLU A 105 -1.67 3.14 13.14
N LEU A 106 -0.92 3.18 12.04
CA LEU A 106 -0.03 2.09 11.63
C LEU A 106 1.00 1.79 12.73
N GLN A 107 1.61 2.84 13.31
CA GLN A 107 2.53 2.67 14.43
C GLN A 107 1.85 2.07 15.67
N GLU A 108 0.63 2.53 16.02
CA GLU A 108 -0.14 1.99 17.14
C GLU A 108 -0.48 0.50 16.94
N ILE A 109 -0.78 0.07 15.71
CA ILE A 109 -0.99 -1.33 15.36
C ILE A 109 0.32 -2.11 15.54
N ALA A 110 1.44 -1.61 14.99
CA ALA A 110 2.70 -2.33 15.05
C ALA A 110 3.23 -2.48 16.48
N ASP A 111 3.09 -1.44 17.30
CA ASP A 111 3.46 -1.47 18.71
C ASP A 111 2.70 -2.56 19.49
N ARG A 112 1.47 -2.90 19.08
CA ARG A 112 0.63 -3.90 19.74
C ARG A 112 0.78 -5.30 19.15
N ALA A 113 0.94 -5.39 17.84
CA ALA A 113 0.76 -6.63 17.10
C ALA A 113 2.03 -7.14 16.40
N GLY A 114 3.10 -6.36 16.39
CA GLY A 114 4.36 -6.70 15.72
C GLY A 114 4.50 -6.05 14.35
N ALA A 115 5.60 -6.33 13.67
CA ALA A 115 5.90 -5.72 12.38
C ALA A 115 5.00 -6.28 11.26
N PHE A 116 4.56 -5.41 10.35
CA PHE A 116 3.74 -5.77 9.20
C PHE A 116 4.02 -4.88 7.99
N MET A 117 3.69 -5.35 6.79
CA MET A 117 3.76 -4.54 5.57
C MET A 117 2.45 -3.79 5.30
N TYR A 118 2.58 -2.56 4.82
CA TYR A 118 1.50 -1.73 4.31
C TYR A 118 1.88 -1.15 2.95
N LEU A 119 0.89 -0.63 2.22
CA LEU A 119 1.09 -0.03 0.92
C LEU A 119 1.07 1.50 0.99
N ILE A 120 1.80 2.11 0.08
CA ILE A 120 1.73 3.53 -0.23
C ILE A 120 1.48 3.65 -1.73
N LEU A 121 0.66 4.63 -2.09
CA LEU A 121 0.37 4.98 -3.48
C LEU A 121 0.99 6.34 -3.79
N GLY A 122 1.24 6.59 -5.07
CA GLY A 122 1.62 7.90 -5.57
C GLY A 122 1.06 8.16 -6.95
N VAL A 123 0.78 9.43 -7.23
CA VAL A 123 0.37 9.89 -8.57
C VAL A 123 1.46 10.81 -9.09
N VAL A 124 2.18 10.34 -10.11
CA VAL A 124 3.23 11.10 -10.78
C VAL A 124 2.62 11.95 -11.89
N GLU A 125 1.71 11.37 -12.65
CA GLU A 125 1.00 12.03 -13.74
C GLU A 125 -0.43 11.50 -13.82
N LEU A 126 -1.39 12.39 -14.03
CA LEU A 126 -2.78 12.01 -14.33
C LEU A 126 -3.36 12.99 -15.36
N THR A 127 -3.62 12.48 -16.55
CA THR A 127 -4.29 13.17 -17.66
C THR A 127 -5.54 12.40 -18.05
N GLU A 128 -6.33 12.88 -19.01
CA GLU A 128 -7.52 12.18 -19.50
C GLU A 128 -7.23 10.81 -20.14
N GLN A 129 -6.01 10.60 -20.65
CA GLN A 129 -5.68 9.40 -21.45
C GLN A 129 -4.53 8.58 -20.87
N ASN A 130 -3.72 9.17 -20.00
CA ASN A 130 -2.53 8.54 -19.44
C ASN A 130 -2.43 8.85 -17.95
N ALA A 131 -1.99 7.85 -17.19
CA ALA A 131 -1.62 8.01 -15.80
C ALA A 131 -0.27 7.33 -15.54
N VAL A 132 0.56 7.96 -14.72
CA VAL A 132 1.76 7.36 -14.16
C VAL A 132 1.60 7.34 -12.64
N VAL A 133 1.65 6.15 -12.09
CA VAL A 133 1.38 5.88 -10.67
C VAL A 133 2.53 5.12 -10.05
N ALA A 134 2.83 5.45 -8.81
CA ALA A 134 3.74 4.69 -7.97
C ALA A 134 2.92 3.80 -7.04
N ILE A 135 3.38 2.58 -6.84
CA ILE A 135 2.91 1.71 -5.77
C ILE A 135 4.12 1.13 -5.06
N GLU A 136 4.09 1.19 -3.74
CA GLU A 136 5.18 0.71 -2.89
C GLU A 136 4.63 -0.05 -1.69
N SER A 137 5.44 -0.96 -1.20
CA SER A 137 5.27 -1.71 0.02
C SER A 137 6.35 -1.31 1.02
N GLN A 138 5.94 -1.09 2.26
CA GLN A 138 6.83 -0.70 3.34
C GLN A 138 6.51 -1.47 4.61
N TRP A 139 7.55 -1.74 5.40
CA TRP A 139 7.38 -2.31 6.73
C TRP A 139 7.11 -1.22 7.75
N GLN A 140 6.06 -1.42 8.54
CA GLN A 140 5.88 -0.73 9.80
C GLN A 140 6.39 -1.65 10.93
N THR A 141 7.39 -1.19 11.66
CA THR A 141 7.98 -1.94 12.80
C THR A 141 7.49 -1.38 14.14
N SER A 142 7.49 -2.25 15.15
CA SER A 142 7.16 -1.87 16.53
C SER A 142 8.27 -1.00 17.11
N ARG A 143 7.92 0.05 17.85
CA ARG A 143 8.88 0.82 18.67
C ARG A 143 9.31 0.05 19.92
N LEU A 144 8.48 -0.90 20.36
CA LEU A 144 8.72 -1.69 21.58
C LEU A 144 9.63 -2.88 21.31
N ASP A 145 9.63 -3.40 20.07
CA ASP A 145 10.46 -4.50 19.60
C ASP A 145 10.92 -4.21 18.16
N PRO A 146 11.91 -3.30 17.98
CA PRO A 146 12.33 -2.86 16.67
C PRO A 146 13.01 -4.01 15.91
N LEU A 147 12.45 -4.34 14.75
CA LEU A 147 13.02 -5.32 13.84
C LEU A 147 13.74 -4.61 12.69
N ALA A 148 14.97 -5.05 12.39
CA ALA A 148 15.63 -4.67 11.14
C ALA A 148 15.07 -5.55 10.02
N ILE A 149 14.35 -4.93 9.08
CA ILE A 149 13.79 -5.61 7.91
C ILE A 149 14.28 -4.86 6.67
N ALA A 150 14.88 -5.60 5.74
CA ALA A 150 15.46 -5.11 4.49
C ALA A 150 14.70 -5.68 3.28
N ASP A 151 13.37 -5.67 3.39
CA ASP A 151 12.45 -6.08 2.33
C ASP A 151 11.43 -4.96 2.13
N GLY A 152 10.84 -4.87 0.94
CA GLY A 152 10.02 -3.75 0.50
C GLY A 152 10.64 -3.01 -0.67
N GLY A 153 9.95 -1.97 -1.13
CA GLY A 153 10.28 -1.30 -2.37
C GLY A 153 9.03 -0.85 -3.09
N GLY A 154 9.17 -0.56 -4.37
CA GLY A 154 8.02 -0.20 -5.19
C GLY A 154 8.40 -0.08 -6.64
N TYR A 155 7.43 0.38 -7.41
CA TYR A 155 7.62 0.66 -8.81
C TYR A 155 6.69 1.77 -9.28
N THR A 156 7.07 2.38 -10.40
CA THR A 156 6.18 3.22 -11.18
C THR A 156 5.68 2.46 -12.39
N CYS A 157 4.41 2.66 -12.73
CA CYS A 157 3.79 2.05 -13.90
C CYS A 157 2.89 3.06 -14.60
N ARG A 158 2.71 2.82 -15.91
CA ARG A 158 1.85 3.60 -16.78
C ARG A 158 0.53 2.85 -17.00
N PHE A 159 -0.56 3.59 -16.90
CA PHE A 159 -1.90 3.18 -17.29
C PHE A 159 -2.40 4.09 -18.41
N ILE A 160 -3.22 3.51 -19.30
CA ILE A 160 -3.86 4.22 -20.40
C ILE A 160 -5.37 4.02 -20.35
N GLN A 161 -6.12 5.07 -20.64
CA GLN A 161 -7.58 5.02 -20.67
C GLN A 161 -8.05 4.42 -22.00
N LYS A 162 -8.78 3.30 -21.94
CA LYS A 162 -9.41 2.63 -23.09
C LYS A 162 -10.82 2.23 -22.73
N ASP A 163 -11.80 2.61 -23.56
CA ASP A 163 -13.21 2.27 -23.36
C ASP A 163 -13.71 2.59 -21.93
N ASP A 164 -13.36 3.80 -21.45
CA ASP A 164 -13.66 4.28 -20.09
C ASP A 164 -13.07 3.43 -18.95
N GLN A 165 -11.99 2.69 -19.22
CA GLN A 165 -11.28 1.88 -18.23
C GLN A 165 -9.77 2.13 -18.27
N TRP A 166 -9.17 2.29 -17.09
CA TRP A 166 -7.73 2.33 -16.93
C TRP A 166 -7.15 0.94 -17.14
N THR A 167 -6.31 0.79 -18.16
CA THR A 167 -5.63 -0.46 -18.50
C THR A 167 -4.14 -0.31 -18.24
N PHE A 168 -3.53 -1.32 -17.60
CA PHE A 168 -2.08 -1.36 -17.45
C PHE A 168 -1.40 -1.38 -18.82
N ASP A 169 -0.39 -0.55 -18.98
CA ASP A 169 0.41 -0.50 -20.21
C ASP A 169 1.82 -1.05 -19.96
N LYS A 170 2.57 -0.49 -19.01
CA LYS A 170 3.93 -0.96 -18.69
C LYS A 170 4.45 -0.47 -17.34
N LYS A 171 5.41 -1.22 -16.81
CA LYS A 171 6.30 -0.78 -15.72
C LYS A 171 7.34 0.21 -16.27
N LEU A 172 7.61 1.28 -15.54
CA LEU A 172 8.55 2.33 -15.95
C LEU A 172 9.86 2.23 -15.18
N ASP A 173 9.78 2.08 -13.87
CA ASP A 173 10.94 1.99 -12.97
C ASP A 173 10.59 1.15 -11.73
N SER A 174 11.60 0.65 -11.03
CA SER A 174 11.45 -0.16 -9.81
C SER A 174 12.60 0.06 -8.85
N TRP A 175 12.31 0.04 -7.55
CA TRP A 175 13.31 0.15 -6.49
C TRP A 175 13.05 -0.89 -5.38
N SER A 176 14.11 -1.23 -4.66
CA SER A 176 14.11 -2.08 -3.46
C SER A 176 14.73 -1.36 -2.29
N MET A 177 14.31 -1.70 -1.07
CA MET A 177 14.84 -1.15 0.19
C MET A 177 15.78 -2.11 0.92
#